data_AF-A2APX3-F1
#
_entry.id   AF-A2APX3-F1
#
_cell.length_a   1.000
_cell.length_b   1.000
_cell.length_c   1.000
_cell.angle_alpha   90.00
_cell.angle_beta   90.00
_cell.angle_gamma   90.00
#
_symmetry.space_group_name_H-M   'P 1'
#
loop_
_entity.id
_entity.type
_entity.pdbx_description
1 polymer ?
#
loop_
_entity_poly.entity_id
_entity_poly.type
_entity_poly.pdbx_seq_one_letter_code
_entity_poly.pdbx_strand_id
1 'polypeptide(L)'
;MASPLRSLLFLLAVLAVAWAATPKQGPRMLGAPEEADANEEGVRRALDFAVSEYNKGSNDAYHSRAIQVVRARKQLVAGVNYFLDVEMGRTTCTKSQTNLTD
;
A
#
# COMPACT_ATOMS: atom_id res chain seq x y z
N MET A 1 -15.22 26.83 -43.10
CA MET A 1 -16.04 26.96 -41.88
C MET A 1 -16.21 25.56 -41.30
N ALA A 2 -15.35 25.17 -40.35
CA ALA A 2 -15.50 23.87 -39.69
C ALA A 2 -16.82 23.88 -38.93
N SER A 3 -17.74 22.99 -39.32
CA SER A 3 -19.06 22.93 -38.69
C SER A 3 -18.89 22.64 -37.20
N PRO A 4 -19.36 23.53 -36.28
CA PRO A 4 -19.19 23.34 -34.84
C PRO A 4 -19.80 22.03 -34.36
N LEU A 5 -20.79 21.51 -35.11
CA LEU A 5 -21.43 20.22 -34.88
C LEU A 5 -20.46 19.03 -35.00
N ARG A 6 -19.51 19.06 -35.95
CA ARG A 6 -18.49 18.00 -36.07
C ARG A 6 -17.54 18.01 -34.88
N SER A 7 -17.09 19.19 -34.46
CA SER A 7 -16.20 19.32 -33.30
C SER A 7 -16.89 18.85 -32.02
N LEU A 8 -18.18 19.15 -31.86
CA LEU A 8 -18.99 18.69 -30.73
C LEU A 8 -19.11 17.15 -30.71
N LEU A 9 -19.36 16.55 -31.87
CA LEU A 9 -19.47 15.10 -32.03
C LEU A 9 -18.16 14.39 -31.67
N PHE A 10 -17.01 14.93 -32.11
CA PHE A 10 -15.71 14.37 -31.72
C PHE A 10 -15.47 14.49 -30.22
N LEU A 11 -15.80 15.62 -29.60
CA LEU A 11 -15.65 15.81 -28.15
C LEU A 11 -16.51 14.82 -27.36
N LEU A 12 -17.77 14.64 -27.76
CA LEU A 12 -18.69 13.67 -27.15
C LEU A 12 -18.19 12.23 -27.31
N ALA A 13 -17.64 11.89 -28.48
CA ALA A 13 -17.06 10.57 -28.72
C ALA A 13 -15.83 10.31 -27.82
N VAL A 14 -14.94 11.30 -27.67
CA VAL A 14 -13.76 11.21 -26.78
C VAL A 14 -14.21 11.04 -25.33
N LEU A 15 -15.22 11.79 -24.89
CA LEU A 15 -15.74 11.70 -23.53
C LEU A 15 -16.39 10.33 -23.24
N ALA A 16 -17.14 9.78 -24.21
CA ALA A 16 -17.75 8.46 -24.10
C ALA A 16 -16.70 7.34 -24.02
N VAL A 17 -15.63 7.43 -24.83
CA VAL A 17 -14.51 6.47 -24.79
C VAL A 17 -13.78 6.54 -23.46
N ALA A 18 -13.51 7.74 -22.94
CA ALA A 18 -12.88 7.91 -21.63
C ALA A 18 -13.71 7.30 -20.49
N TRP A 19 -15.04 7.44 -20.56
CA TRP A 19 -15.92 6.86 -19.54
C TRP A 19 -15.98 5.32 -19.61
N ALA A 20 -16.01 4.76 -20.82
CA ALA A 20 -15.99 3.31 -21.03
C ALA A 20 -14.65 2.66 -20.63
N ALA A 21 -13.56 3.41 -20.72
CA ALA A 21 -12.22 2.95 -20.33
C ALA A 21 -11.96 3.04 -18.81
N THR A 22 -12.91 3.55 -18.01
CA THR A 22 -12.74 3.56 -16.56
C THR A 22 -12.64 2.13 -16.02
N PRO A 23 -11.63 1.81 -15.20
CA PRO A 23 -11.52 0.49 -14.61
C PRO A 23 -12.73 0.26 -13.70
N LYS A 24 -13.62 -0.65 -14.10
CA LYS A 24 -14.70 -1.11 -13.24
C LYS A 24 -14.09 -2.00 -12.16
N GLN A 25 -13.87 -1.43 -10.98
CA GLN A 25 -13.58 -2.23 -9.79
C GLN A 25 -14.80 -3.12 -9.54
N GLY A 26 -14.64 -4.42 -9.77
CA GLY A 26 -15.67 -5.41 -9.48
C GLY A 26 -16.05 -5.41 -7.99
N PRO A 27 -17.15 -6.08 -7.61
CA PRO A 27 -17.54 -6.20 -6.22
C PRO A 27 -16.36 -6.75 -5.39
N ARG A 28 -15.98 -6.03 -4.33
CA ARG A 28 -14.94 -6.46 -3.40
C ARG A 28 -15.32 -7.80 -2.79
N MET A 29 -14.52 -8.83 -3.06
CA MET A 29 -14.71 -10.13 -2.44
C MET A 29 -14.30 -10.05 -0.98
N LEU A 30 -15.25 -10.29 -0.08
CA LEU A 30 -14.98 -10.36 1.35
C LEU A 30 -14.25 -11.67 1.64
N GLY A 31 -13.14 -11.62 2.37
CA GLY A 31 -12.40 -12.81 2.81
C GLY A 31 -11.28 -13.30 1.90
N ALA A 32 -11.09 -12.77 0.69
CA ALA A 32 -9.89 -13.03 -0.11
C ALA A 32 -8.83 -11.93 0.13
N PRO A 33 -7.52 -12.25 0.17
CA PRO A 33 -6.49 -11.22 0.17
C PRO A 33 -6.55 -10.37 -1.12
N GLU A 34 -6.67 -9.06 -0.97
CA GLU A 34 -6.58 -8.08 -2.06
C GLU A 34 -5.28 -7.26 -1.94
N GLU A 35 -4.76 -6.77 -3.08
CA GLU A 35 -3.63 -5.83 -3.07
C GLU A 35 -4.02 -4.56 -2.31
N ALA A 36 -3.10 -4.04 -1.51
CA ALA A 36 -3.25 -2.83 -0.73
C ALA A 36 -2.15 -1.82 -1.08
N ASP A 37 -2.45 -0.53 -0.96
CA ASP A 37 -1.44 0.51 -1.15
C ASP A 37 -0.52 0.54 0.08
N ALA A 38 0.80 0.59 -0.14
CA ALA A 38 1.77 0.65 0.96
C ALA A 38 1.63 1.92 1.82
N ASN A 39 1.05 2.99 1.26
CA ASN A 39 0.79 4.26 1.95
C ASN A 39 -0.55 4.27 2.69
N GLU A 40 -1.38 3.24 2.54
CA GLU A 40 -2.61 3.10 3.31
C GLU A 40 -2.29 3.11 4.81
N GLU A 41 -3.03 3.91 5.58
CA GLU A 41 -2.76 4.11 7.01
C GLU A 41 -2.74 2.79 7.80
N GLY A 42 -3.63 1.86 7.45
CA GLY A 42 -3.66 0.52 8.06
C GLY A 42 -2.42 -0.31 7.76
N VAL A 43 -1.90 -0.22 6.52
CA VAL A 43 -0.67 -0.91 6.11
C VAL A 43 0.54 -0.32 6.83
N ARG A 44 0.62 1.01 6.94
CA ARG A 44 1.69 1.69 7.68
C ARG A 44 1.72 1.30 9.14
N ARG A 45 0.56 1.31 9.82
CA ARG A 45 0.45 0.86 11.22
C ARG A 45 0.84 -0.60 11.40
N ALA A 46 0.42 -1.48 10.49
CA ALA A 46 0.79 -2.89 10.51
C ALA A 46 2.30 -3.09 10.30
N LEU A 47 2.91 -2.31 9.40
CA LEU A 47 4.35 -2.32 9.17
C LEU A 47 5.12 -1.87 10.41
N ASP A 48 4.74 -0.75 11.02
CA ASP A 48 5.39 -0.21 12.21
C ASP A 48 5.34 -1.20 13.37
N PHE A 49 4.17 -1.82 13.57
CA PHE A 49 3.99 -2.91 14.54
C PHE A 49 4.91 -4.10 14.23
N ALA A 50 4.91 -4.58 12.98
CA ALA A 50 5.71 -5.74 12.57
C ALA A 50 7.22 -5.49 12.74
N VAL A 51 7.72 -4.30 12.37
CA VAL A 51 9.13 -3.93 12.53
C VAL A 51 9.49 -3.80 14.02
N SER A 52 8.60 -3.26 14.85
CA SER A 52 8.81 -3.17 16.30
C SER A 52 8.94 -4.58 16.93
N GLU A 53 8.00 -5.48 16.64
CA GLU A 53 8.03 -6.85 17.15
C GLU A 53 9.20 -7.66 16.60
N TYR A 54 9.54 -7.48 15.32
CA TYR A 54 10.74 -8.08 14.73
C TYR A 54 12.01 -7.68 15.49
N ASN A 55 12.16 -6.40 15.83
CA ASN A 55 13.32 -5.93 16.57
C ASN A 55 13.36 -6.45 18.02
N LYS A 56 12.21 -6.59 18.68
CA LYS A 56 12.13 -7.19 20.03
C LYS A 56 12.46 -8.67 20.02
N GLY A 57 11.98 -9.42 19.02
CA GLY A 57 12.18 -10.87 18.92
C GLY A 57 13.51 -11.30 18.28
N SER A 58 14.17 -10.39 17.54
CA SER A 58 15.47 -10.68 16.92
C SER A 58 16.61 -10.65 17.94
N ASN A 59 17.53 -11.62 17.83
CA ASN A 59 18.75 -11.67 18.65
C ASN A 59 19.89 -10.76 18.12
N ASP A 60 19.68 -9.99 17.04
CA ASP A 60 20.66 -9.02 16.58
C ASP A 60 20.86 -7.92 17.63
N ALA A 61 22.11 -7.47 17.83
CA ALA A 61 22.44 -6.36 18.73
C ALA A 61 21.97 -5.01 18.17
N TYR A 62 21.75 -4.92 16.86
CA TYR A 62 21.32 -3.71 16.16
C TYR A 62 19.83 -3.75 15.81
N HIS A 63 19.24 -2.56 15.71
CA HIS A 63 17.91 -2.42 15.13
C HIS A 63 17.95 -2.64 13.61
N SER A 64 16.91 -3.25 13.08
CA SER A 64 16.60 -3.28 11.65
C SER A 64 15.43 -2.36 11.34
N ARG A 65 15.43 -1.77 10.16
CA ARG A 65 14.34 -0.94 9.65
C ARG A 65 13.81 -1.51 8.34
N ALA A 66 12.55 -1.22 8.02
CA ALA A 66 12.04 -1.43 6.68
C ALA A 66 12.73 -0.45 5.71
N ILE A 67 13.35 -0.97 4.66
CA ILE A 67 13.88 -0.16 3.55
C ILE A 67 12.74 0.13 2.56
N GLN A 68 12.00 -0.92 2.21
CA GLN A 68 10.95 -0.85 1.21
C GLN A 68 9.88 -1.91 1.47
N VAL A 69 8.61 -1.55 1.27
CA VAL A 69 7.52 -2.52 1.13
C VAL A 69 7.48 -2.97 -0.32
N VAL A 70 7.81 -4.23 -0.57
CA VAL A 70 7.79 -4.83 -1.91
C VAL A 70 6.36 -5.14 -2.33
N ARG A 71 5.54 -5.61 -1.38
CA ARG A 71 4.13 -5.93 -1.61
C ARG A 71 3.33 -5.78 -0.33
N ALA A 72 2.11 -5.27 -0.46
CA ALA A 72 1.15 -5.20 0.64
C ALA A 72 -0.19 -5.79 0.18
N ARG A 73 -0.74 -6.69 0.98
CA ARG A 73 -2.07 -7.27 0.78
C ARG A 73 -2.86 -7.21 2.06
N LYS A 74 -4.19 -7.07 1.95
CA LYS A 74 -5.10 -7.08 3.10
C LYS A 74 -6.25 -8.04 2.87
N GLN A 75 -6.74 -8.65 3.95
CA GLN A 75 -7.88 -9.57 3.91
C GLN A 75 -8.84 -9.21 5.03
N LEU A 76 -10.09 -8.96 4.68
CA LEU A 76 -11.15 -8.70 5.64
C LEU A 76 -11.69 -10.02 6.22
N VAL A 77 -11.65 -10.15 7.54
CA VAL A 77 -12.12 -11.30 8.33
C VAL A 77 -12.91 -10.78 9.55
N ALA A 78 -12.85 -11.45 10.71
CA ALA A 78 -13.23 -10.85 12.00
C ALA A 78 -12.17 -9.83 12.49
N GLY A 79 -11.81 -8.88 11.62
CA GLY A 79 -10.64 -8.03 11.70
C GLY A 79 -10.01 -7.84 10.32
N VAL A 80 -8.77 -7.36 10.25
CA VAL A 80 -8.02 -7.24 8.99
C VAL A 80 -6.68 -7.94 9.15
N ASN A 81 -6.42 -8.93 8.29
CA ASN A 81 -5.08 -9.51 8.17
C ASN A 81 -4.29 -8.68 7.16
N TYR A 82 -3.09 -8.24 7.55
CA TYR A 82 -2.14 -7.59 6.65
C TYR A 82 -1.00 -8.55 6.33
N PHE A 83 -0.71 -8.71 5.05
CA PHE A 83 0.41 -9.51 4.55
C PHE A 83 1.39 -8.56 3.87
N LEU A 84 2.57 -8.41 4.47
CA LEU A 84 3.59 -7.45 4.04
C LEU A 84 4.85 -8.21 3.65
N ASP A 85 5.26 -8.05 2.41
CA ASP A 85 6.56 -8.50 1.91
C ASP A 85 7.49 -7.28 1.97
N VAL A 86 8.46 -7.29 2.89
CA VAL A 86 9.26 -6.10 3.25
C VAL A 86 10.74 -6.41 3.13
N GLU A 87 11.48 -5.52 2.48
CA GLU A 87 12.94 -5.54 2.49
C GLU A 87 13.45 -4.87 3.78
N MET A 88 14.20 -5.62 4.58
CA MET A 88 14.72 -5.17 5.87
C MET A 88 16.21 -4.83 5.78
N GLY A 89 16.60 -3.71 6.38
CA GLY A 89 17.97 -3.25 6.47
C GLY A 89 18.44 -3.13 7.90
N ARG A 90 19.60 -3.73 8.21
CA ARG A 90 20.26 -3.52 9.51
C ARG A 90 20.75 -2.07 9.63
N THR A 91 20.48 -1.45 10.75
CA THR A 91 20.97 -0.10 11.07
C THR A 91 22.27 -0.17 11.88
N THR A 92 22.87 0.98 12.14
CA THR A 92 24.01 1.11 13.07
C THR A 92 23.56 1.39 14.51
N CYS A 93 22.25 1.53 14.76
CA CYS A 93 21.71 1.81 16.08
C CYS A 93 21.61 0.53 16.90
N THR A 94 22.14 0.53 18.11
CA THR A 94 22.11 -0.63 19.01
C THR A 94 20.82 -0.65 19.83
N LYS A 95 20.29 -1.83 20.14
CA LYS A 95 19.09 -1.97 20.98
C LYS A 95 19.23 -1.49 22.41
N SER A 96 20.47 -1.33 22.89
CA SER A 96 20.80 -0.79 24.21
C SER A 96 20.76 0.74 24.30
N GLN A 97 20.61 1.45 23.17
CA GLN A 97 20.50 2.91 23.18
C GLN A 97 19.10 3.33 23.67
N THR A 98 19.05 3.98 24.83
CA THR A 98 17.81 4.37 25.54
C THR A 98 17.11 5.62 24.99
N ASN A 99 17.57 6.19 23.87
CA ASN A 99 17.01 7.42 23.30
C ASN A 99 16.88 7.31 21.78
N LEU A 100 15.82 6.61 21.33
CA LEU A 100 15.23 6.86 20.02
C LEU A 100 13.87 7.50 20.31
N THR A 101 13.91 8.79 20.66
CA THR A 101 12.73 9.60 20.88
C THR A 101 11.97 9.79 19.56
N ASP A 102 10.65 9.63 19.69
CA ASP A 102 9.55 9.75 18.71
C ASP A 102 9.77 10.62 17.46
#